data_AF-A0A218NMB5-F1
#
_entry.id   AF-A0A218NMB5-F1
#
_cell.length_a   1.000
_cell.length_b   1.000
_cell.length_c   1.000
_cell.angle_alpha   90.00
_cell.angle_beta   90.00
_cell.angle_gamma   90.00
#
_symmetry.space_group_name_H-M   'P 1'
#
loop_
_entity.id
_entity.type
_entity.pdbx_description
1 polymer ?
#
loop_
_entity_poly.entity_id
_entity_poly.type
_entity_poly.pdbx_seq_one_letter_code
_entity_poly.pdbx_strand_id
1 'polypeptide(L)'
;MIIKADFREDNIHSDSLFIANFIWLSFVYLLLGSLLLYAIVMLSLKVSYGAIFLLWFFGFVTNIIFGLSYMFVPGLMHSKYAAYDTIRAEFYVFNTGIIIFFISNILKYAIAEQLGLALIIIAIFINTINVLNMTLYQKRNKNKKSESN
;
A
#
# COMPACT_ATOMS: atom_id res chain seq x y z
N MET A 1 -16.71 33.84 17.10
CA MET A 1 -15.65 32.81 17.21
C MET A 1 -16.27 31.46 16.81
N ILE A 2 -16.45 31.22 15.51
CA ILE A 2 -16.99 29.96 14.97
C ILE A 2 -16.25 29.69 13.65
N ILE A 3 -15.10 29.01 13.72
CA ILE A 3 -14.47 28.35 12.57
C ILE A 3 -13.78 27.11 13.13
N LYS A 4 -14.45 25.95 13.08
CA LYS A 4 -13.80 24.65 13.32
C LYS A 4 -14.55 23.45 12.72
N ALA A 5 -15.46 23.67 11.77
CA ALA A 5 -16.23 22.60 11.15
C ALA A 5 -15.74 22.19 9.74
N ASP A 6 -15.00 23.05 9.04
CA ASP A 6 -14.77 22.86 7.59
C ASP A 6 -13.57 21.95 7.24
N PHE A 7 -12.55 21.88 8.10
CA PHE A 7 -11.31 21.13 7.80
C PHE A 7 -11.45 19.59 7.82
N ARG A 8 -12.61 19.02 8.15
CA ARG A 8 -12.79 17.56 8.26
C ARG A 8 -13.39 16.92 7.01
N GLU A 9 -14.18 17.64 6.21
CA GLU A 9 -14.78 17.04 5.00
C GLU A 9 -13.79 16.98 3.83
N ASP A 10 -12.95 17.99 3.66
CA ASP A 10 -11.92 18.03 2.61
C ASP A 10 -10.88 16.90 2.75
N ASN A 11 -10.53 16.56 4.00
CA ASN A 11 -9.58 15.48 4.27
C ASN A 11 -10.13 14.12 3.83
N ILE A 12 -11.40 13.81 4.15
CA ILE A 12 -12.05 12.54 3.81
C ILE A 12 -12.02 12.28 2.30
N HIS A 13 -12.20 13.32 1.48
CA HIS A 13 -12.10 13.21 0.04
C HIS A 13 -10.65 12.98 -0.43
N SER A 14 -9.69 13.76 0.07
CA SER A 14 -8.26 13.58 -0.26
C SER A 14 -7.71 12.21 0.16
N ASP A 15 -8.29 11.63 1.21
CA ASP A 15 -7.88 10.39 1.83
C ASP A 15 -8.38 9.15 1.07
N SER A 16 -9.57 9.24 0.47
CA SER A 16 -10.10 8.23 -0.45
C SER A 16 -9.23 8.09 -1.71
N LEU A 17 -8.58 9.19 -2.14
CA LEU A 17 -7.69 9.20 -3.30
C LEU A 17 -6.43 8.37 -3.06
N PHE A 18 -5.87 8.37 -1.84
CA PHE A 18 -4.67 7.56 -1.56
C PHE A 18 -4.95 6.05 -1.61
N ILE A 19 -6.14 5.63 -1.15
CA ILE A 19 -6.58 4.23 -1.28
C ILE A 19 -6.75 3.87 -2.76
N ALA A 20 -7.36 4.76 -3.54
CA ALA A 20 -7.48 4.58 -4.99
C ALA A 20 -6.10 4.53 -5.68
N ASN A 21 -5.12 5.28 -5.20
CA ASN A 21 -3.75 5.27 -5.74
C ASN A 21 -3.07 3.91 -5.57
N PHE A 22 -3.27 3.19 -4.45
CA PHE A 22 -2.77 1.81 -4.30
C PHE A 22 -3.31 0.90 -5.41
N ILE A 23 -4.62 0.96 -5.65
CA ILE A 23 -5.29 0.14 -6.66
C ILE A 23 -4.83 0.54 -8.06
N TRP A 24 -4.86 1.83 -8.39
CA TRP A 24 -4.45 2.32 -9.70
C TRP A 24 -2.99 1.97 -10.01
N LEU A 25 -2.08 2.21 -9.06
CA LEU A 25 -0.66 1.93 -9.25
C LEU A 25 -0.38 0.43 -9.35
N SER A 26 -1.20 -0.43 -8.72
CA SER A 26 -1.10 -1.88 -8.87
C SER A 26 -1.26 -2.31 -10.34
N PHE A 27 -2.25 -1.75 -11.05
CA PHE A 27 -2.46 -2.02 -12.47
C PHE A 27 -1.33 -1.45 -13.34
N VAL A 28 -0.73 -0.33 -12.95
CA VAL A 28 0.47 0.19 -13.61
C VAL A 28 1.63 -0.80 -13.48
N TYR A 29 1.87 -1.37 -12.30
CA TYR A 29 2.91 -2.40 -12.13
C TYR A 29 2.61 -3.68 -12.89
N LEU A 30 1.35 -4.11 -12.94
CA LEU A 30 0.93 -5.26 -13.76
C LEU A 30 1.28 -5.02 -15.23
N LEU A 31 0.86 -3.87 -15.76
CA LEU A 31 1.11 -3.48 -17.14
C LEU A 31 2.61 -3.38 -17.44
N LEU A 32 3.38 -2.73 -16.56
CA LEU A 32 4.84 -2.62 -16.70
C LEU A 32 5.52 -4.00 -16.71
N GLY A 33 5.15 -4.89 -15.80
CA GLY A 33 5.67 -6.26 -15.77
C GLY A 33 5.31 -7.05 -17.02
N SER A 34 4.09 -6.90 -17.54
CA SER A 34 3.64 -7.53 -18.79
C SER A 34 4.38 -6.98 -20.02
N LEU A 35 4.59 -5.66 -20.10
CA LEU A 35 5.37 -5.03 -21.17
C LEU A 35 6.84 -5.47 -21.13
N LEU A 36 7.43 -5.57 -19.95
CA LEU A 36 8.80 -6.08 -19.78
C LEU A 36 8.89 -7.55 -20.20
N LEU A 37 7.93 -8.39 -19.83
CA LEU A 37 7.91 -9.78 -20.27
C LEU A 37 7.81 -9.88 -21.79
N TYR A 38 6.91 -9.11 -22.40
CA TYR A 38 6.78 -9.04 -23.86
C TYR A 38 8.10 -8.60 -24.51
N ALA A 39 8.77 -7.58 -23.96
CA ALA A 39 10.05 -7.09 -24.46
C ALA A 39 11.18 -8.11 -24.30
N ILE A 40 11.20 -8.91 -23.23
CA ILE A 40 12.17 -10.02 -23.08
C ILE A 40 11.97 -11.05 -24.19
N VAL A 41 10.72 -11.43 -24.46
CA VAL A 41 10.40 -12.44 -25.47
C VAL A 41 10.67 -11.93 -26.89
N MET A 42 10.28 -10.69 -27.20
CA MET A 42 10.35 -10.15 -28.56
C MET A 42 11.69 -9.49 -28.90
N LEU A 43 12.31 -8.80 -27.93
CA LEU A 43 13.54 -8.05 -28.13
C LEU A 43 14.77 -8.76 -27.55
N SER A 44 14.62 -9.97 -27.01
CA SER A 44 15.70 -10.75 -26.37
C SER A 44 16.44 -9.96 -25.27
N LEU A 45 15.73 -9.12 -24.52
CA LEU A 45 16.31 -8.37 -23.42
C LEU A 45 16.82 -9.32 -22.32
N LYS A 46 18.03 -9.07 -21.83
CA LYS A 46 18.66 -9.83 -20.74
C LYS A 46 18.20 -9.37 -19.35
N VAL A 47 16.88 -9.22 -19.16
CA VAL A 47 16.31 -8.92 -17.85
C VAL A 47 15.96 -10.25 -17.17
N SER A 48 16.22 -10.34 -15.86
CA SER A 48 15.87 -11.54 -15.08
C SER A 48 14.35 -11.67 -14.96
N TYR A 49 13.81 -12.87 -15.19
CA TYR A 49 12.40 -13.18 -14.89
C TYR A 49 12.05 -12.90 -13.42
N GLY A 50 13.04 -12.95 -12.52
CA GLY A 50 12.88 -12.57 -11.11
C GLY A 50 12.42 -11.12 -10.95
N ALA A 51 12.96 -10.18 -11.74
CA ALA A 51 12.58 -8.78 -11.66
C ALA A 51 11.11 -8.53 -12.07
N ILE A 52 10.61 -9.29 -13.05
CA ILE A 52 9.18 -9.24 -13.44
C ILE A 52 8.31 -9.82 -12.33
N PHE A 53 8.70 -10.96 -11.77
CA PHE A 53 7.99 -11.58 -10.66
C PHE A 53 7.87 -10.62 -9.47
N LEU A 54 8.92 -9.84 -9.17
CA LEU A 54 8.89 -8.81 -8.13
C LEU A 54 7.87 -7.70 -8.39
N LEU A 55 7.79 -7.19 -9.63
CA LEU A 55 6.79 -6.19 -10.01
C LEU A 55 5.37 -6.74 -9.89
N TRP A 56 5.14 -7.98 -10.30
CA TRP A 56 3.81 -8.59 -10.18
C TRP A 56 3.43 -8.93 -8.75
N PHE A 57 4.35 -9.49 -7.97
CA PHE A 57 4.06 -9.90 -6.60
C PHE A 57 3.92 -8.68 -5.68
N PHE A 58 4.96 -7.86 -5.56
CA PHE A 58 4.92 -6.71 -4.65
C PHE A 58 4.18 -5.51 -5.29
N GLY A 59 4.48 -5.22 -6.55
CA GLY A 59 3.90 -4.05 -7.23
C GLY A 59 2.42 -4.21 -7.54
N PHE A 60 1.95 -5.38 -7.99
CA PHE A 60 0.54 -5.62 -8.28
C PHE A 60 -0.19 -6.28 -7.11
N VAL A 61 0.14 -7.53 -6.77
CA VAL A 61 -0.65 -8.31 -5.80
C VAL A 61 -0.69 -7.65 -4.42
N THR A 62 0.46 -7.27 -3.86
CA THR A 62 0.50 -6.65 -2.53
C THR A 62 -0.16 -5.27 -2.49
N ASN A 63 0.05 -4.41 -3.49
CA ASN A 63 -0.64 -3.11 -3.56
C ASN A 63 -2.15 -3.24 -3.65
N ILE A 64 -2.67 -4.21 -4.42
CA ILE A 64 -4.11 -4.51 -4.45
C ILE A 64 -4.58 -4.89 -3.05
N ILE A 65 -3.87 -5.82 -2.39
CA ILE A 65 -4.26 -6.28 -1.04
C ILE A 65 -4.30 -5.08 -0.09
N PHE A 66 -3.30 -4.20 -0.09
CA PHE A 66 -3.28 -3.01 0.77
C PHE A 66 -4.43 -2.06 0.48
N GLY A 67 -4.67 -1.74 -0.81
CA GLY A 67 -5.78 -0.89 -1.23
C GLY A 67 -7.13 -1.46 -0.80
N LEU A 68 -7.36 -2.75 -1.01
CA LEU A 68 -8.58 -3.43 -0.61
C LEU A 68 -8.72 -3.51 0.92
N SER A 69 -7.64 -3.77 1.66
CA SER A 69 -7.67 -3.74 3.12
C SER A 69 -8.13 -2.38 3.64
N TYR A 70 -7.63 -1.27 3.09
CA TYR A 70 -8.06 0.06 3.49
C TYR A 70 -9.46 0.45 3.00
N MET A 71 -9.94 -0.14 1.90
CA MET A 71 -11.30 0.07 1.44
C MET A 71 -12.32 -0.68 2.31
N PHE A 72 -12.06 -1.96 2.61
CA PHE A 72 -13.03 -2.81 3.30
C PHE A 72 -12.99 -2.71 4.82
N VAL A 73 -11.80 -2.56 5.44
CA VAL A 73 -11.70 -2.57 6.91
C VAL A 73 -12.51 -1.44 7.56
N PRO A 74 -12.45 -0.17 7.11
CA PRO A 74 -13.29 0.89 7.67
C PRO A 74 -14.79 0.65 7.43
N GLY A 75 -15.16 0.17 6.23
CA GLY A 75 -16.54 -0.11 5.83
C GLY A 75 -17.19 -1.23 6.65
N LEU A 76 -16.47 -2.34 6.85
CA LEU A 76 -16.93 -3.45 7.69
C LEU A 76 -16.95 -3.06 9.17
N MET A 77 -15.97 -2.28 9.62
CA MET A 77 -15.82 -1.95 11.03
C MET A 77 -16.61 -0.70 11.46
N HIS A 78 -17.28 0.01 10.55
CA HIS A 78 -17.94 1.31 10.82
C HIS A 78 -17.02 2.29 11.56
N SER A 79 -15.71 2.19 11.32
CA SER A 79 -14.67 2.91 12.03
C SER A 79 -14.24 4.12 11.21
N LYS A 80 -14.26 5.31 11.83
CA LYS A 80 -13.68 6.55 11.24
C LYS A 80 -12.17 6.68 11.50
N TYR A 81 -11.55 5.69 12.15
CA TYR A 81 -10.16 5.76 12.61
C TYR A 81 -9.20 5.17 11.57
N ALA A 82 -9.15 5.76 10.38
CA ALA A 82 -8.01 5.54 9.50
C ALA A 82 -6.95 6.61 9.80
N ALA A 83 -5.74 6.17 10.20
CA ALA A 83 -4.61 7.09 10.35
C ALA A 83 -4.04 7.39 8.95
N TYR A 84 -4.66 8.34 8.26
CA TYR A 84 -4.39 8.63 6.85
C TYR A 84 -2.94 9.06 6.58
N ASP A 85 -2.31 9.78 7.51
CA ASP A 85 -0.88 10.09 7.43
C ASP A 85 -0.01 8.83 7.39
N THR A 86 -0.38 7.81 8.15
CA THR A 86 0.33 6.53 8.15
C THR A 86 0.11 5.77 6.85
N ILE A 87 -1.09 5.80 6.28
CA ILE A 87 -1.39 5.20 4.96
C ILE A 87 -0.58 5.88 3.86
N ARG A 88 -0.47 7.21 3.91
CA ARG A 88 0.34 7.98 2.95
C ARG A 88 1.83 7.62 3.08
N ALA A 89 2.37 7.59 4.30
CA ALA A 89 3.76 7.22 4.53
C ALA A 89 4.03 5.78 4.04
N GLU A 90 3.14 4.85 4.34
CA GLU A 90 3.21 3.47 3.87
C GLU A 90 3.21 3.38 2.34
N PHE A 91 2.33 4.12 1.66
CA PHE A 91 2.29 4.16 0.20
C PHE A 91 3.66 4.53 -0.39
N TYR A 92 4.27 5.60 0.11
CA TYR A 92 5.58 6.04 -0.39
C TYR A 92 6.69 5.05 -0.03
N VAL A 93 6.77 4.60 1.23
CA VAL A 93 7.78 3.64 1.68
C VAL A 93 7.71 2.34 0.87
N PHE A 94 6.51 1.81 0.66
CA PHE A 94 6.29 0.58 -0.08
C PHE A 94 6.71 0.72 -1.55
N ASN A 95 6.23 1.76 -2.24
CA ASN A 95 6.51 1.96 -3.65
C ASN A 95 7.97 2.34 -3.92
N THR A 96 8.58 3.15 -3.06
CA THR A 96 10.03 3.41 -3.13
C THR A 96 10.81 2.11 -2.90
N GLY A 97 10.40 1.26 -1.97
CA GLY A 97 10.99 -0.07 -1.77
C GLY A 97 10.93 -0.94 -3.03
N ILE A 98 9.77 -1.03 -3.67
CA ILE A 98 9.59 -1.77 -4.94
C ILE A 98 10.52 -1.23 -6.03
N ILE A 99 10.54 0.09 -6.23
CA ILE A 99 11.34 0.72 -7.29
C ILE A 99 12.83 0.45 -7.06
N ILE A 100 13.32 0.66 -5.83
CA ILE A 100 14.72 0.42 -5.48
C ILE A 100 15.05 -1.06 -5.69
N PHE A 101 14.20 -1.97 -5.20
CA PHE A 101 14.41 -3.41 -5.29
C PHE A 101 14.42 -3.91 -6.75
N PHE A 102 13.52 -3.38 -7.57
CA PHE A 102 13.44 -3.69 -8.99
C PHE A 102 14.68 -3.19 -9.75
N ILE A 103 15.04 -1.92 -9.58
CA ILE A 103 16.21 -1.33 -10.24
C ILE A 103 17.50 -2.04 -9.80
N SER A 104 17.63 -2.35 -8.51
CA SER A 104 18.81 -3.07 -8.00
C SER A 104 18.93 -4.48 -8.57
N ASN A 105 17.81 -5.16 -8.84
CA ASN A 105 17.83 -6.49 -9.44
C ASN A 105 18.25 -6.44 -10.92
N ILE A 106 17.86 -5.39 -11.65
CA ILE A 106 18.33 -5.13 -13.02
C ILE A 106 19.83 -4.79 -13.04
N LEU A 107 20.27 -3.89 -12.17
CA LEU A 107 21.65 -3.38 -12.13
C LEU A 107 22.62 -4.28 -11.33
N LYS A 108 22.09 -5.31 -10.64
CA LYS A 108 22.84 -6.24 -9.77
C LYS A 108 23.55 -5.58 -8.59
N TYR A 109 22.91 -4.60 -7.96
CA TYR A 109 23.44 -3.90 -6.77
C TYR A 109 22.90 -4.51 -5.47
N ALA A 110 23.67 -5.39 -4.83
CA ALA A 110 23.25 -6.14 -3.65
C ALA A 110 22.82 -5.27 -2.44
N ILE A 111 23.51 -4.16 -2.18
CA ILE A 111 23.17 -3.29 -1.04
C ILE A 111 21.82 -2.58 -1.27
N ALA A 112 21.60 -2.09 -2.50
CA ALA A 112 20.33 -1.46 -2.86
C ALA A 112 19.18 -2.47 -2.84
N GLU A 113 19.46 -3.72 -3.22
CA GLU A 113 18.50 -4.82 -3.15
C GLU A 113 18.03 -5.07 -1.71
N GLN A 114 18.97 -5.16 -0.75
CA GLN A 114 18.64 -5.31 0.67
C GLN A 114 17.86 -4.12 1.21
N LEU A 115 18.22 -2.89 0.81
CA LEU A 115 17.53 -1.68 1.22
C LEU A 115 16.08 -1.66 0.70
N GLY A 116 15.87 -1.99 -0.58
CA GLY A 116 14.55 -2.05 -1.19
C GLY A 116 13.65 -3.08 -0.49
N LEU A 117 14.19 -4.27 -0.21
CA LEU A 117 13.50 -5.31 0.53
C LEU A 117 13.15 -4.87 1.96
N ALA A 118 14.09 -4.20 2.67
CA ALA A 118 13.84 -3.69 4.01
C ALA A 118 12.69 -2.68 4.04
N LEU A 119 12.63 -1.77 3.06
CA LEU A 119 11.53 -0.80 2.94
C LEU A 119 10.18 -1.49 2.70
N ILE A 120 10.14 -2.50 1.82
CA ILE A 120 8.93 -3.32 1.57
C ILE A 120 8.46 -3.98 2.87
N ILE A 121 9.38 -4.60 3.62
CA ILE A 121 9.07 -5.27 4.90
C ILE A 121 8.54 -4.25 5.92
N ILE A 122 9.18 -3.09 6.06
CA ILE A 122 8.74 -2.02 6.96
C ILE A 122 7.31 -1.58 6.62
N ALA A 123 7.00 -1.38 5.33
CA ALA A 123 5.65 -1.03 4.90
C ALA A 123 4.62 -2.12 5.23
N ILE A 124 4.96 -3.40 5.06
CA ILE A 124 4.08 -4.52 5.46
C ILE A 124 3.80 -4.50 6.97
N PHE A 125 4.80 -4.22 7.80
CA PHE A 125 4.60 -4.07 9.24
C PHE A 125 3.69 -2.88 9.58
N ILE A 126 3.90 -1.73 8.93
CA ILE A 126 3.05 -0.55 9.10
C ILE A 126 1.61 -0.87 8.73
N ASN A 127 1.39 -1.54 7.59
CA ASN A 127 0.06 -1.95 7.13
C ASN A 127 -0.63 -2.84 8.17
N THR A 128 0.07 -3.86 8.63
CA THR A 128 -0.43 -4.84 9.59
C THR A 128 -0.83 -4.17 10.91
N ILE A 129 0.04 -3.30 11.44
CA ILE A 129 -0.22 -2.54 12.67
C ILE A 129 -1.42 -1.61 12.49
N ASN A 130 -1.52 -0.93 11.35
CA ASN A 130 -2.66 -0.06 11.05
C ASN A 130 -3.98 -0.82 11.04
N VAL A 131 -4.04 -1.94 10.31
CA VAL A 131 -5.23 -2.79 10.22
C VAL A 131 -5.60 -3.37 11.59
N LEU A 132 -4.62 -3.83 12.38
CA LEU A 132 -4.84 -4.30 13.74
C LEU A 132 -5.39 -3.19 14.66
N ASN A 133 -4.84 -1.98 14.59
CA ASN A 133 -5.32 -0.86 15.39
C ASN A 133 -6.76 -0.46 15.03
N MET A 134 -7.10 -0.45 13.73
CA MET A 134 -8.46 -0.21 13.26
C MET A 134 -9.46 -1.24 13.80
N THR A 135 -9.05 -2.51 13.80
CA THR A 135 -9.91 -3.61 14.27
C THR A 135 -10.07 -3.63 15.80
N LEU A 136 -9.00 -3.38 16.56
CA LEU A 136 -9.03 -3.31 18.02
C LEU A 136 -9.84 -2.12 18.55
N TYR A 137 -9.74 -0.96 17.88
CA TYR A 137 -10.49 0.24 18.27
C TYR A 137 -12.02 0.00 18.22
N GLN A 138 -12.49 -0.71 17.19
CA GLN A 138 -13.91 -1.06 17.08
C GLN A 138 -14.37 -1.97 18.23
N LYS A 139 -13.60 -3.01 18.56
CA LYS A 139 -13.95 -3.94 19.64
C LYS A 139 -14.13 -3.21 20.98
N ARG A 140 -13.28 -2.23 21.28
CA ARG A 140 -13.39 -1.38 22.48
C ARG A 140 -14.67 -0.53 22.48
N ASN A 141 -15.04 0.08 21.36
CA ASN A 141 -16.25 0.88 21.27
C ASN A 141 -17.53 0.06 21.36
N LYS A 142 -17.55 -1.16 20.81
CA LYS A 142 -18.70 -2.08 20.93
C LYS A 142 -18.93 -2.50 22.39
N ASN A 143 -17.87 -2.80 23.14
CA ASN A 143 -17.97 -3.19 24.54
C ASN A 143 -18.50 -2.05 25.42
N LYS A 144 -18.00 -0.82 25.25
CA LYS A 144 -18.50 0.36 25.99
C LYS A 144 -20.00 0.61 25.80
N LYS A 145 -20.53 0.38 24.59
CA LYS A 145 -21.96 0.56 24.31
C LYS A 145 -22.83 -0.53 24.95
N SER A 146 -22.27 -1.71 25.21
CA SER A 146 -22.97 -2.80 25.89
C SER A 146 -23.01 -2.64 27.41
N GLU A 147 -22.07 -1.92 28.00
CA GLU A 147 -22.02 -1.66 29.45
C GLU A 147 -22.90 -0.46 29.86
N SER A 148 -23.38 0.36 28.91
CA SER A 148 -24.24 1.52 29.19
C SER A 148 -25.74 1.26 29.00
N ASN A 149 -26.14 0.02 28.73
CA ASN A 149 -27.53 -0.43 28.58
C ASN A 149 -27.85 -1.45 29.68
#